data_AF-A0A7J6D7R5-F1
#
_entry.id   AF-A0A7J6D7R5-F1
#
_cell.length_a   1.000
_cell.length_b   1.000
_cell.length_c   1.000
_cell.angle_alpha   90.00
_cell.angle_beta   90.00
_cell.angle_gamma   90.00
#
_symmetry.space_group_name_H-M   'P 1'
#
loop_
_entity.id
_entity.type
_entity.pdbx_description
1 polymer ?
#
loop_
_entity_poly.entity_id
_entity_poly.type
_entity_poly.pdbx_seq_one_letter_code
_entity_poly.pdbx_strand_id
1 'polypeptide(L)'
;MDLCQQVLQISRIGRRNTKDCVHKVLDRLFTNSLMAKFNLKGKGKRGKRPLEGSKVYIAIQDGIMKFDSTATEDCIKVNVSEHLKHAPQRLGGGGFTTP
;
A
#
# COMPACT_ATOMS: atom_id res chain seq x y z
N MET A 1 10.86 7.94 -15.11
CA MET A 1 11.49 6.95 -14.21
C MET A 1 11.09 5.57 -14.71
N ASP A 2 12.08 4.73 -14.98
CA ASP A 2 11.87 3.35 -15.42
C ASP A 2 11.32 2.47 -14.27
N LEU A 3 10.55 1.43 -14.60
CA LEU A 3 9.91 0.53 -13.62
C LEU A 3 10.96 -0.18 -12.76
N CYS A 4 12.07 -0.61 -13.35
CA CYS A 4 13.17 -1.27 -12.64
C CYS A 4 13.80 -0.35 -11.58
N GLN A 5 13.93 0.94 -11.88
CA GLN A 5 14.44 1.94 -10.93
C GLN A 5 13.50 2.09 -9.73
N GLN A 6 12.18 2.06 -9.96
CA GLN A 6 11.17 2.16 -8.89
C GLN A 6 11.23 0.94 -7.96
N VAL A 7 11.31 -0.27 -8.54
CA VAL A 7 11.42 -1.53 -7.78
C VAL A 7 12.64 -1.53 -6.87
N LEU A 8 13.80 -1.07 -7.37
CA LEU A 8 15.03 -0.97 -6.58
C LEU A 8 14.93 0.03 -5.42
N GLN A 9 14.25 1.16 -5.64
CA GLN A 9 14.04 2.14 -4.56
C GLN A 9 13.08 1.60 -3.50
N ILE A 10 12.04 0.87 -3.91
CA ILE A 10 11.08 0.24 -3.01
C ILE A 10 11.75 -0.85 -2.16
N SER A 11 12.56 -1.72 -2.77
CA SER A 11 13.23 -2.80 -2.03
C SER A 11 14.19 -2.27 -0.96
N ARG A 12 14.70 -1.05 -1.12
CA ARG A 12 15.58 -0.36 -0.15
C ARG A 12 14.82 0.30 1.01
N ILE A 13 13.50 0.45 0.91
CA ILE A 13 12.66 0.95 2.01
C ILE A 13 12.46 -0.14 3.08
N GLY A 14 12.56 -1.41 2.69
CA GLY A 14 12.29 -2.55 3.54
C GLY A 14 13.10 -2.60 4.83
N ARG A 15 12.46 -3.08 5.90
CA ARG A 15 13.00 -3.14 7.27
C ARG A 15 13.06 -4.57 7.79
N ARG A 16 12.28 -4.91 8.82
CA ARG A 16 12.47 -6.12 9.65
C ARG A 16 11.67 -7.33 9.14
N ASN A 17 10.52 -7.08 8.54
CA ASN A 17 9.62 -8.10 7.98
C ASN A 17 8.75 -7.49 6.86
N THR A 18 8.04 -8.36 6.12
CA THR A 18 7.15 -7.95 5.02
C THR A 18 6.08 -6.94 5.43
N LYS A 19 5.41 -7.11 6.57
CA LYS A 19 4.36 -6.18 7.03
C LYS A 19 4.90 -4.77 7.25
N ASP A 20 6.01 -4.66 7.98
CA ASP A 20 6.68 -3.38 8.23
C ASP A 20 7.16 -2.73 6.92
N CYS A 21 7.67 -3.55 5.99
CA CYS A 21 8.09 -3.10 4.66
C CYS A 21 6.90 -2.49 3.90
N VAL A 22 5.77 -3.21 3.81
CA VAL A 22 4.53 -2.73 3.17
C VAL A 22 4.11 -1.38 3.74
N HIS A 23 4.01 -1.27 5.06
CA HIS A 23 3.54 -0.04 5.71
C HIS A 23 4.46 1.14 5.37
N LYS A 24 5.79 0.97 5.47
CA LYS A 24 6.75 2.03 5.17
C LYS A 24 6.79 2.43 3.71
N VAL A 25 6.65 1.47 2.80
CA VAL A 25 6.54 1.76 1.36
C VAL A 25 5.29 2.59 1.10
N LEU A 26 4.15 2.22 1.67
CA LEU A 26 2.91 2.97 1.52
C LEU A 26 3.02 4.38 2.10
N ASP A 27 3.54 4.52 3.34
CA ASP A 27 3.72 5.83 4.00
C ASP A 27 4.66 6.76 3.22
N ARG A 28 5.61 6.20 2.47
CA ARG A 28 6.57 6.97 1.67
C ARG A 28 6.03 7.35 0.30
N LEU A 29 5.20 6.51 -0.31
CA LEU A 29 4.63 6.73 -1.65
C LEU A 29 3.32 7.52 -1.62
N PHE A 30 2.57 7.46 -0.52
CA PHE A 30 1.25 8.06 -0.42
C PHE A 30 1.13 8.95 0.81
N THR A 31 0.52 10.12 0.65
CA THR A 31 0.01 10.90 1.77
C THR A 31 -1.28 10.29 2.31
N ASN A 32 -1.64 10.60 3.56
CA ASN A 32 -2.92 10.18 4.17
C ASN A 32 -4.13 10.54 3.30
N SER A 33 -4.15 11.76 2.74
CA SER A 33 -5.21 12.24 1.87
C SER A 33 -5.27 11.49 0.53
N LEU A 34 -4.13 11.01 0.03
CA LEU A 34 -4.07 10.20 -1.18
C LEU A 34 -4.51 8.75 -0.88
N MET A 35 -4.04 8.14 0.20
CA MET A 35 -4.49 6.82 0.65
C MET A 35 -6.01 6.75 0.85
N ALA A 36 -6.61 7.81 1.40
CA ALA A 36 -8.06 7.88 1.60
C ALA A 36 -8.88 7.74 0.31
N LYS A 37 -8.30 8.12 -0.86
CA LYS A 37 -8.93 8.03 -2.18
C LYS A 37 -8.86 6.63 -2.79
N PHE A 38 -8.00 5.75 -2.27
CA PHE A 38 -7.84 4.39 -2.74
C PHE A 38 -8.48 3.36 -1.81
N ASN A 39 -8.83 2.23 -2.39
CA ASN A 39 -8.83 0.95 -1.72
C ASN A 39 -8.28 -0.09 -2.71
N LEU A 40 -8.12 -1.33 -2.25
CA LEU A 40 -7.50 -2.35 -3.08
C LEU A 40 -8.26 -2.59 -4.39
N LYS A 41 -9.57 -2.85 -4.32
CA LYS A 41 -10.41 -3.29 -5.46
C LYS A 41 -11.21 -2.19 -6.19
N GLY A 42 -11.22 -0.95 -5.71
CA GLY A 42 -12.02 0.15 -6.25
C GLY A 42 -13.53 0.10 -5.95
N LYS A 43 -13.98 -0.82 -5.09
CA LYS A 43 -15.43 -1.04 -4.82
C LYS A 43 -15.90 -0.32 -3.55
N GLY A 44 -17.16 0.10 -3.49
CA GLY A 44 -17.82 0.60 -2.27
C GLY A 44 -18.48 1.98 -2.38
N LYS A 45 -19.14 2.41 -1.29
CA LYS A 45 -20.10 3.54 -1.21
C LYS A 45 -19.55 4.95 -1.52
N ARG A 46 -18.28 5.11 -1.90
CA ARG A 46 -17.61 6.43 -2.00
C ARG A 46 -16.72 6.62 -3.24
N GLY A 47 -16.86 5.77 -4.26
CA GLY A 47 -16.12 5.95 -5.52
C GLY A 47 -14.59 5.92 -5.37
N LYS A 48 -14.07 5.14 -4.42
CA LYS A 48 -12.62 4.96 -4.22
C LYS A 48 -12.00 4.32 -5.45
N ARG A 49 -10.79 4.75 -5.82
CA ARG A 49 -10.06 4.19 -6.97
C ARG A 49 -9.42 2.84 -6.60
N PRO A 50 -9.37 1.88 -7.52
CA PRO A 50 -8.62 0.63 -7.31
C PRO A 50 -7.12 0.92 -7.29
N LEU A 51 -6.43 0.39 -6.29
CA LEU A 51 -4.98 0.36 -6.27
C LEU A 51 -4.45 -0.90 -6.98
N GLU A 52 -5.14 -2.03 -6.82
CA GLU A 52 -4.80 -3.29 -7.50
C GLU A 52 -4.89 -3.11 -9.02
N GLY A 53 -3.89 -3.60 -9.74
CA GLY A 53 -3.76 -3.43 -11.19
C GLY A 53 -3.15 -2.09 -11.64
N SER A 54 -2.89 -1.15 -10.73
CA SER A 54 -2.11 0.04 -11.07
C SER A 54 -0.62 -0.31 -11.24
N LYS A 55 0.09 0.40 -12.13
CA LYS A 55 1.54 0.25 -12.29
C LYS A 55 2.31 0.46 -10.98
N VAL A 56 1.82 1.37 -10.13
CA VAL A 56 2.39 1.62 -8.81
C VAL A 56 2.25 0.41 -7.90
N TYR A 57 1.10 -0.27 -7.91
CA TYR A 57 0.89 -1.47 -7.10
C TYR A 57 1.77 -2.64 -7.56
N ILE A 58 1.94 -2.83 -8.87
CA ILE A 58 2.85 -3.83 -9.43
C ILE A 58 4.29 -3.56 -8.95
N ALA A 59 4.76 -2.31 -9.05
CA ALA A 59 6.08 -1.93 -8.57
C ALA A 59 6.26 -2.14 -7.05
N ILE A 60 5.19 -1.94 -6.27
CA ILE A 60 5.18 -2.22 -4.82
C ILE A 60 5.32 -3.71 -4.57
N GLN A 61 4.57 -4.57 -5.25
CA GLN A 61 4.68 -6.03 -5.11
C GLN A 61 6.09 -6.50 -5.48
N ASP A 62 6.59 -6.12 -6.65
CA ASP A 62 7.92 -6.49 -7.12
C ASP A 62 9.02 -6.01 -6.16
N GLY A 63 8.90 -4.77 -5.67
CA GLY A 63 9.86 -4.21 -4.73
C GLY A 63 9.87 -4.91 -3.38
N ILE A 64 8.71 -5.32 -2.87
CA ILE A 64 8.61 -6.06 -1.61
C ILE A 64 9.12 -7.49 -1.78
N MET A 65 8.75 -8.19 -2.85
CA MET A 65 9.23 -9.55 -3.13
C MET A 65 10.74 -9.58 -3.42
N LYS A 66 11.30 -8.49 -3.93
CA LYS A 66 12.75 -8.31 -4.04
C LYS A 66 13.44 -8.10 -2.69
N PHE A 67 12.76 -7.48 -1.73
CA PHE A 67 13.25 -7.27 -0.37
C PHE A 67 13.15 -8.56 0.48
N ASP A 68 12.01 -9.24 0.41
CA ASP A 68 11.71 -10.48 1.13
C ASP A 68 11.29 -11.55 0.13
N SER A 69 12.19 -12.47 -0.19
CA SER A 69 11.97 -13.52 -1.18
C SER A 69 10.92 -14.56 -0.75
N THR A 70 10.48 -14.52 0.52
CA THR A 70 9.42 -15.39 1.04
C THR A 70 8.04 -14.73 1.00
N ALA A 71 7.98 -13.44 0.70
CA ALA A 71 6.73 -12.70 0.58
C ALA A 71 5.91 -13.19 -0.62
N THR A 72 4.65 -13.53 -0.37
CA THR A 72 3.69 -13.86 -1.43
C THR A 72 2.83 -12.65 -1.80
N GLU A 73 2.32 -12.64 -3.03
CA GLU A 73 1.39 -11.60 -3.48
C GLU A 73 0.18 -11.46 -2.55
N ASP A 74 -0.39 -12.58 -2.09
CA ASP A 74 -1.52 -12.59 -1.18
C ASP A 74 -1.18 -12.00 0.19
N CYS A 75 0.00 -12.32 0.74
CA CYS A 75 0.48 -11.71 1.98
C CYS A 75 0.61 -10.19 1.84
N ILE A 76 1.22 -9.73 0.75
CA ILE A 76 1.38 -8.30 0.45
C ILE A 76 0.01 -7.63 0.33
N LYS A 77 -0.91 -8.26 -0.41
CA LYS A 77 -2.27 -7.78 -0.65
C LYS A 77 -3.07 -7.62 0.64
N VAL A 78 -2.99 -8.58 1.55
CA VAL A 78 -3.62 -8.51 2.87
C VAL A 78 -3.07 -7.32 3.67
N ASN A 79 -1.75 -7.18 3.74
CA ASN A 79 -1.11 -6.09 4.49
C ASN A 79 -1.41 -4.70 3.88
N VAL A 80 -1.39 -4.56 2.54
CA VAL A 80 -1.76 -3.30 1.87
C VAL A 80 -3.22 -2.95 2.13
N SER A 81 -4.13 -3.93 2.01
CA SER A 81 -5.55 -3.72 2.30
C SER A 81 -5.76 -3.26 3.74
N GLU A 82 -5.09 -3.89 4.70
CA GLU A 82 -5.19 -3.55 6.11
C GLU A 82 -4.61 -2.16 6.41
N HIS A 83 -3.46 -1.80 5.86
CA HIS A 83 -2.88 -0.46 6.02
C HIS A 83 -3.79 0.63 5.45
N LEU A 84 -4.33 0.42 4.24
CA LEU A 84 -5.30 1.32 3.63
C LEU A 84 -6.60 1.43 4.45
N LYS A 85 -6.94 0.42 5.27
CA LYS A 85 -8.11 0.52 6.14
C LYS A 85 -7.91 1.52 7.28
N HIS A 86 -6.69 1.61 7.81
CA HIS A 86 -6.39 2.38 9.01
C HIS A 86 -5.67 3.71 8.72
N ALA A 87 -5.51 4.07 7.44
CA ALA A 87 -4.91 5.34 7.04
C ALA A 87 -5.60 6.53 7.74
N PRO A 88 -4.84 7.44 8.38
CA PRO A 88 -5.37 8.62 9.05
C PRO A 88 -6.22 9.47 8.09
N GLN A 89 -7.24 10.16 8.59
CA GLN A 89 -8.19 10.97 7.79
C GLN A 89 -9.08 10.17 6.82
N ARG A 90 -9.18 8.84 6.94
CA ARG A 90 -10.23 8.07 6.26
C ARG A 90 -11.60 8.43 6.82
N LEU A 91 -12.37 9.22 6.09
CA LEU A 91 -13.80 9.34 6.36
C LEU A 91 -14.44 7.92 6.28
N GLY A 92 -15.06 7.46 7.37
CA GLY A 92 -15.78 6.18 7.46
C GLY A 92 -14.95 4.92 7.80
N GLY A 93 -13.79 5.06 8.43
CA GLY A 93 -13.09 3.94 9.11
C GLY A 93 -13.21 4.07 10.63
N GLY A 94 -13.01 2.98 11.38
CA GLY A 94 -13.21 2.91 12.84
C GLY A 94 -12.34 3.84 13.71
N GLY A 95 -11.39 4.57 13.11
CA GLY A 95 -10.58 5.60 13.78
C GLY A 95 -11.15 7.02 13.70
N PHE A 96 -12.32 7.23 13.08
CA PHE A 96 -13.04 8.51 13.14
C PHE A 96 -13.90 8.54 14.41
N THR A 97 -13.30 8.84 15.55
CA THR A 97 -14.03 9.42 16.69
C THR A 97 -13.86 10.92 16.60
N THR A 98 -14.82 11.59 15.96
CA THR A 98 -15.04 13.03 16.15
C THR A 98 -15.55 13.28 17.57
N PRO A 99 -15.11 14.35 18.23
CA PRO A 99 -15.96 15.46 18.61
C PRO A 99 -16.20 16.37 17.41
#